data_AF-A0A973AZP5-F1
#
_entry.id   AF-A0A973AZP5-F1
#
_cell.length_a   1.000
_cell.length_b   1.000
_cell.length_c   1.000
_cell.angle_alpha   90.00
_cell.angle_beta   90.00
_cell.angle_gamma   90.00
#
_symmetry.space_group_name_H-M   'P 1'
#
loop_
_entity.id
_entity.type
_entity.pdbx_description
1 polymer ?
#
loop_
_entity_poly.entity_id
_entity_poly.type
_entity_poly.pdbx_seq_one_letter_code
_entity_poly.pdbx_strand_id
1 'polypeptide(L)'
;MRLNRVASLGCTVAVIAVVGFAASVAVAVPASALEPGTGPAEGTFILKTGNGILPTWNSEGLRLTGVSPGSAITNSTASSATVTLPIIAKKGSTNFAAGGFRITNTDTGAFVNCATPAIDTRARVLDCVLKGGTNLPVFAFQSIQGRSFGLIGDTVSAEYTGMVMRVAGQRAADFLNKELGTNAFSPYVTVATADLSITYPRT
;
A
#
# COMPACT_ATOMS: atom_id res chain seq x y z
N MET A 1 -42.46 -15.72 70.46
CA MET A 1 -43.88 -16.02 70.72
C MET A 1 -44.73 -14.86 70.25
N ARG A 2 -45.83 -15.18 69.56
CA ARG A 2 -46.94 -14.32 69.06
C ARG A 2 -46.80 -13.71 67.66
N LEU A 3 -47.89 -13.98 66.92
CA LEU A 3 -48.19 -13.80 65.51
C LEU A 3 -48.76 -12.42 65.17
N ASN A 4 -48.71 -12.12 63.86
CA ASN A 4 -49.70 -11.46 62.99
C ASN A 4 -50.13 -10.02 63.28
N ARG A 5 -50.06 -9.18 62.23
CA ARG A 5 -51.24 -8.70 61.49
C ARG A 5 -50.88 -8.09 60.13
N VAL A 6 -51.86 -8.19 59.23
CA VAL A 6 -51.86 -7.95 57.79
C VAL A 6 -52.51 -6.60 57.45
N ALA A 7 -52.13 -6.07 56.27
CA ALA A 7 -52.83 -5.13 55.38
C ALA A 7 -52.87 -3.62 55.71
N SER A 8 -52.38 -2.81 54.76
CA SER A 8 -53.27 -2.10 53.82
C SER A 8 -52.48 -1.62 52.60
N LEU A 9 -53.04 -1.88 51.40
CA LEU A 9 -52.58 -1.34 50.12
C LEU A 9 -53.12 0.09 49.97
N GLY A 10 -52.22 1.05 49.75
CA GLY A 10 -52.55 2.41 49.29
C GLY A 10 -51.89 2.66 47.95
N CYS A 11 -52.63 2.44 46.87
CA CYS A 11 -52.23 2.76 45.50
C CYS A 11 -52.29 4.28 45.33
N THR A 12 -51.13 4.95 45.18
CA THR A 12 -51.08 6.37 44.82
C THR A 12 -50.41 6.47 43.46
N VAL A 13 -51.20 6.77 42.44
CA VAL A 13 -50.77 6.99 41.05
C VAL A 13 -50.13 8.38 40.98
N ALA A 14 -48.80 8.43 40.85
CA ALA A 14 -48.08 9.66 40.54
C ALA A 14 -48.04 9.85 39.02
N VAL A 15 -48.77 10.85 38.53
CA VAL A 15 -48.71 11.33 37.15
C VAL A 15 -47.38 12.08 36.97
N ILE A 16 -46.40 11.43 36.34
CA ILE A 16 -45.14 12.07 35.95
C ILE A 16 -45.36 12.79 34.62
N ALA A 17 -45.29 14.12 34.66
CA ALA A 17 -45.23 14.95 33.47
C ALA A 17 -43.90 14.69 32.72
N VAL A 18 -43.99 14.02 31.58
CA VAL A 18 -42.86 13.81 30.67
C VAL A 18 -42.66 15.12 29.89
N VAL A 19 -41.68 15.91 30.32
CA VAL A 19 -41.15 17.03 29.53
C VAL A 19 -40.42 16.42 28.33
N GLY A 20 -40.96 16.65 27.14
CA GLY A 20 -40.44 16.12 25.88
C GLY A 20 -39.05 16.66 25.55
N PHE A 21 -38.02 15.88 25.86
CA PHE A 21 -36.73 15.98 25.18
C PHE A 21 -36.88 15.26 23.83
N ALA A 22 -37.06 16.04 22.77
CA ALA A 22 -36.91 15.55 21.40
C ALA A 22 -35.42 15.22 21.18
N ALA A 23 -35.02 14.00 21.55
CA ALA A 23 -33.76 13.45 21.11
C ALA A 23 -33.86 13.19 19.61
N SER A 24 -33.34 14.12 18.81
CA SER A 24 -33.07 13.90 17.40
C SER A 24 -32.09 12.74 17.29
N VAL A 25 -32.62 11.56 17.00
CA VAL A 25 -31.84 10.36 16.70
C VAL A 25 -31.15 10.65 15.37
N ALA A 26 -29.92 11.14 15.43
CA ALA A 26 -29.06 11.19 14.26
C ALA A 26 -28.82 9.75 13.82
N VAL A 27 -29.56 9.31 12.81
CA VAL A 27 -29.33 8.02 12.15
C VAL A 27 -27.97 8.17 11.48
N ALA A 28 -26.93 7.68 12.16
CA ALA A 28 -25.61 7.57 11.55
C ALA A 28 -25.76 6.61 10.37
N VAL A 29 -25.86 7.17 9.16
CA VAL A 29 -25.73 6.39 7.93
C VAL A 29 -24.36 5.72 8.04
N PRO A 30 -24.29 4.38 8.07
CA PRO A 30 -22.99 3.74 8.05
C PRO A 30 -22.26 4.25 6.82
N ALA A 31 -21.07 4.80 7.01
CA ALA A 31 -20.17 5.07 5.90
C ALA A 31 -19.94 3.72 5.23
N SER A 32 -20.65 3.45 4.13
CA SER A 32 -20.42 2.28 3.31
C SER A 32 -18.99 2.42 2.81
N ALA A 33 -18.08 1.69 3.43
CA ALA A 33 -16.76 1.48 2.88
C ALA A 33 -17.00 0.99 1.45
N LEU A 34 -16.53 1.75 0.46
CA LEU A 34 -16.46 1.21 -0.90
C LEU A 34 -15.66 -0.08 -0.77
N GLU A 35 -16.33 -1.22 -0.94
CA GLU A 35 -15.68 -2.51 -1.09
C GLU A 35 -14.67 -2.31 -2.22
N PRO A 36 -13.36 -2.42 -1.96
CA PRO A 36 -12.42 -2.05 -2.99
C PRO A 36 -12.48 -3.15 -4.06
N GLY A 37 -13.06 -2.78 -5.20
CA GLY A 37 -13.43 -3.71 -6.26
C GLY A 37 -12.31 -4.63 -6.67
N THR A 38 -12.69 -5.86 -7.02
CA THR A 38 -11.81 -6.80 -7.71
C THR A 38 -12.13 -6.71 -9.19
N GLY A 39 -11.15 -6.35 -10.01
CA GLY A 39 -11.41 -6.18 -11.43
C GLY A 39 -10.24 -5.57 -12.20
N PRO A 40 -10.44 -5.36 -13.51
CA PRO A 40 -9.50 -4.60 -14.33
C PRO A 40 -9.37 -3.17 -13.76
N ALA A 41 -8.16 -2.65 -13.82
CA ALA A 41 -7.84 -1.29 -13.43
C ALA A 41 -6.82 -0.73 -14.41
N GLU A 42 -6.82 0.58 -14.59
CA GLU A 42 -5.84 1.28 -15.42
C GLU A 42 -5.09 2.28 -14.55
N GLY A 43 -3.81 2.50 -14.84
CA GLY A 43 -3.06 3.46 -14.06
C GLY A 43 -1.56 3.29 -14.21
N THR A 44 -0.83 3.94 -13.33
CA THR A 44 0.63 3.92 -13.34
C THR A 44 1.17 4.00 -11.92
N PHE A 45 2.16 3.16 -11.64
CA PHE A 45 3.02 3.27 -10.49
C PHE A 45 4.39 3.80 -10.94
N ILE A 46 4.83 4.90 -10.35
CA ILE A 46 6.13 5.51 -10.65
C ILE A 46 6.93 5.49 -9.37
N LEU A 47 8.12 4.91 -9.40
CA LEU A 47 9.09 5.03 -8.31
C LEU A 47 10.35 5.73 -8.82
N LYS A 48 10.92 6.58 -7.99
CA LYS A 48 12.19 7.28 -8.24
C LYS A 48 13.15 6.95 -7.12
N THR A 49 14.33 6.46 -7.45
CA THR A 49 15.36 6.14 -6.46
C THR A 49 15.72 7.37 -5.63
N GLY A 50 15.96 7.17 -4.33
CA GLY A 50 16.41 8.22 -3.42
C GLY A 50 17.81 8.73 -3.79
N ASN A 51 18.16 9.89 -3.25
CA ASN A 51 19.50 10.47 -3.44
C ASN A 51 20.57 9.51 -2.92
N GLY A 52 21.65 9.33 -3.69
CA GLY A 52 22.76 8.46 -3.35
C GLY A 52 22.52 6.97 -3.58
N ILE A 53 21.27 6.52 -3.74
CA ILE A 53 20.93 5.10 -3.94
C ILE A 53 21.54 4.55 -5.22
N LEU A 54 21.26 5.20 -6.35
CA LEU A 54 21.77 4.74 -7.63
C LEU A 54 23.31 4.84 -7.73
N PRO A 55 23.97 5.93 -7.27
CA PRO A 55 25.43 5.96 -7.16
C PRO A 55 26.01 4.81 -6.31
N THR A 56 25.45 4.55 -5.13
CA THR A 56 25.90 3.44 -4.27
C THR A 56 25.68 2.08 -4.96
N TRP A 57 24.55 1.89 -5.62
CA TRP A 57 24.29 0.68 -6.40
C TRP A 57 25.30 0.52 -7.51
N ASN A 58 25.56 1.56 -8.30
CA ASN A 58 26.56 1.51 -9.37
C ASN A 58 27.97 1.22 -8.85
N SER A 59 28.37 1.79 -7.70
CA SER A 59 29.69 1.49 -7.10
C SER A 59 29.81 0.05 -6.59
N GLU A 60 28.68 -0.57 -6.25
CA GLU A 60 28.57 -1.98 -5.84
C GLU A 60 28.32 -2.91 -7.05
N GLY A 61 28.50 -2.42 -8.28
CA GLY A 61 28.27 -3.19 -9.49
C GLY A 61 26.80 -3.52 -9.74
N LEU A 62 25.85 -2.80 -9.14
CA LEU A 62 24.41 -3.04 -9.30
C LEU A 62 23.80 -2.12 -10.34
N ARG A 63 22.98 -2.68 -11.22
CA ARG A 63 22.24 -1.96 -12.26
C ARG A 63 20.75 -2.23 -12.17
N LEU A 64 19.96 -1.16 -12.21
CA LEU A 64 18.50 -1.21 -12.31
C LEU A 64 18.06 -1.19 -13.78
N THR A 65 17.20 -2.14 -14.17
CA THR A 65 16.63 -2.23 -15.51
C THR A 65 15.12 -2.46 -15.46
N GLY A 66 14.39 -1.93 -16.45
CA GLY A 66 12.96 -2.14 -16.58
C GLY A 66 12.65 -3.46 -17.27
N VAL A 67 11.56 -4.10 -16.89
CA VAL A 67 11.05 -5.33 -17.51
C VAL A 67 9.69 -5.01 -18.15
N SER A 68 9.61 -5.14 -19.48
CA SER A 68 8.43 -4.80 -20.26
C SER A 68 7.14 -5.47 -19.73
N PRO A 69 5.98 -4.78 -19.74
CA PRO A 69 5.75 -3.40 -20.18
C PRO A 69 6.23 -2.29 -19.21
N GLY A 70 6.90 -2.64 -18.12
CA GLY A 70 7.57 -1.69 -17.25
C GLY A 70 8.86 -1.13 -17.88
N SER A 71 9.26 0.05 -17.43
CA SER A 71 10.49 0.72 -17.87
C SER A 71 11.31 1.22 -16.68
N ALA A 72 12.63 1.33 -16.86
CA ALA A 72 13.52 2.01 -15.91
C ALA A 72 14.42 2.96 -16.70
N ILE A 73 14.35 4.25 -16.38
CA ILE A 73 15.10 5.29 -17.05
C ILE A 73 16.03 5.93 -16.04
N THR A 74 17.33 5.86 -16.33
CA THR A 74 18.38 6.51 -15.56
C THR A 74 18.54 7.95 -16.04
N ASN A 75 18.74 8.90 -15.12
CA ASN A 75 19.09 10.26 -15.54
C ASN A 75 20.52 10.31 -16.13
N SER A 76 20.84 11.39 -16.84
CA SER A 76 22.12 11.55 -17.55
C SER A 76 23.34 11.53 -16.63
N THR A 77 23.18 11.94 -15.37
CA THR A 77 24.23 11.94 -14.35
C THR A 77 24.30 10.64 -13.55
N ALA A 78 23.49 9.63 -13.87
CA ALA A 78 23.37 8.36 -13.14
C ALA A 78 23.19 8.52 -11.61
N SER A 79 22.57 9.62 -11.18
CA SER A 79 22.31 9.93 -9.77
C SER A 79 20.93 9.49 -9.30
N SER A 80 20.01 9.25 -10.24
CA SER A 80 18.70 8.66 -9.95
C SER A 80 18.19 7.85 -11.14
N ALA A 81 17.32 6.88 -10.84
CA ALA A 81 16.53 6.17 -11.82
C ALA A 81 15.04 6.28 -11.49
N THR A 82 14.22 6.34 -12.53
CA THR A 82 12.76 6.30 -12.43
C THR A 82 12.27 5.01 -13.08
N VAL A 83 11.54 4.20 -12.31
CA VAL A 83 10.83 3.03 -12.83
C VAL A 83 9.36 3.37 -12.96
N THR A 84 8.79 3.09 -14.13
CA THR A 84 7.38 3.30 -14.43
C THR A 84 6.74 1.97 -14.78
N LEU A 85 5.68 1.61 -14.05
CA LEU A 85 4.97 0.35 -14.21
C LEU A 85 3.48 0.62 -14.48
N PRO A 86 2.90 0.11 -15.57
CA PRO A 86 1.46 0.22 -15.81
C PRO A 86 0.68 -0.65 -14.83
N ILE A 87 -0.42 -0.12 -14.30
CA ILE A 87 -1.39 -0.88 -13.49
C ILE A 87 -2.45 -1.47 -14.39
N ILE A 88 -2.76 -2.75 -14.20
CA ILE A 88 -3.70 -3.51 -15.05
C ILE A 88 -4.88 -4.11 -14.27
N ALA A 89 -4.77 -4.23 -12.95
CA ALA A 89 -5.81 -4.84 -12.14
C ALA A 89 -5.75 -4.35 -10.69
N LYS A 90 -6.86 -4.53 -10.00
CA LYS A 90 -7.01 -4.22 -8.58
C LYS A 90 -7.76 -5.35 -7.87
N LYS A 91 -7.38 -5.60 -6.62
CA LYS A 91 -8.12 -6.42 -5.67
C LYS A 91 -7.98 -5.81 -4.29
N GLY A 92 -9.06 -5.26 -3.73
CA GLY A 92 -8.96 -4.60 -2.44
C GLY A 92 -8.02 -3.38 -2.51
N SER A 93 -7.17 -3.20 -1.50
CA SER A 93 -6.12 -2.17 -1.49
C SER A 93 -4.91 -2.49 -2.38
N THR A 94 -4.85 -3.70 -2.91
CA THR A 94 -3.74 -4.21 -3.73
C THR A 94 -3.97 -3.87 -5.20
N ASN A 95 -2.93 -3.38 -5.85
CA ASN A 95 -2.93 -3.00 -7.27
C ASN A 95 -1.83 -3.80 -7.98
N PHE A 96 -2.15 -4.41 -9.10
CA PHE A 96 -1.24 -5.28 -9.82
C PHE A 96 -0.68 -4.55 -11.04
N ALA A 97 0.65 -4.47 -11.08
CA ALA A 97 1.34 -3.90 -12.21
C ALA A 97 1.68 -4.95 -13.26
N ALA A 98 1.66 -4.56 -14.53
CA ALA A 98 2.24 -5.34 -15.60
C ALA A 98 3.73 -5.01 -15.77
N GLY A 99 4.52 -6.03 -16.13
CA GLY A 99 5.97 -5.90 -16.28
C GLY A 99 6.68 -5.89 -14.94
N GLY A 100 7.71 -5.06 -14.79
CA GLY A 100 8.46 -4.98 -13.54
C GLY A 100 9.79 -4.28 -13.68
N PHE A 101 10.69 -4.60 -12.77
CA PHE A 101 12.07 -4.15 -12.83
C PHE A 101 13.00 -5.22 -12.28
N ARG A 102 14.27 -5.10 -12.62
CA ARG A 102 15.32 -6.03 -12.24
C ARG A 102 16.52 -5.27 -11.71
N ILE A 103 17.07 -5.78 -10.61
CA ILE A 103 18.38 -5.36 -10.11
C ILE A 103 19.35 -6.47 -10.49
N THR A 104 20.42 -6.12 -11.21
CA THR A 104 21.45 -7.05 -11.67
C THR A 104 22.80 -6.62 -11.12
N ASN A 105 23.53 -7.55 -10.53
CA ASN A 105 24.95 -7.38 -10.29
C ASN A 105 25.69 -7.62 -11.63
N THR A 106 26.35 -6.60 -12.15
CA THR A 106 27.05 -6.60 -13.44
C THR A 106 28.37 -7.37 -13.40
N ASP A 107 28.95 -7.56 -12.22
CA ASP A 107 30.21 -8.27 -12.05
C ASP A 107 29.99 -9.78 -12.04
N THR A 108 28.89 -10.23 -11.42
CA THR A 108 28.56 -11.66 -11.27
C THR A 108 27.47 -12.16 -12.23
N GLY A 109 26.67 -11.24 -12.80
CA GLY A 109 25.48 -11.56 -13.58
C GLY A 109 24.26 -11.99 -12.75
N ALA A 110 24.40 -12.06 -11.42
CA ALA A 110 23.30 -12.39 -10.52
C ALA A 110 22.20 -11.31 -10.58
N PHE A 111 20.94 -11.71 -10.40
CA PHE A 111 19.83 -10.75 -10.49
C PHE A 111 18.64 -11.12 -9.60
N VAL A 112 17.97 -10.07 -9.11
CA VAL A 112 16.66 -10.16 -8.49
C VAL A 112 15.66 -9.50 -9.40
N ASN A 113 14.66 -10.28 -9.82
CA ASN A 113 13.59 -9.82 -10.69
C ASN A 113 12.34 -9.55 -9.86
N CYS A 114 11.84 -8.33 -9.91
CA CYS A 114 10.53 -7.98 -9.37
C CYS A 114 9.52 -8.01 -10.53
N ALA A 115 9.03 -9.21 -10.86
CA ALA A 115 7.99 -9.36 -11.88
C ALA A 115 6.61 -9.11 -11.29
N THR A 116 5.74 -8.51 -12.11
CA THR A 116 4.31 -8.28 -11.87
C THR A 116 4.01 -7.87 -10.44
N PRO A 117 4.60 -6.75 -9.96
CA PRO A 117 4.53 -6.44 -8.55
C PRO A 117 3.10 -6.11 -8.12
N ALA A 118 2.82 -6.48 -6.88
CA ALA A 118 1.59 -6.12 -6.18
C ALA A 118 1.86 -4.96 -5.22
N ILE A 119 1.24 -3.82 -5.48
CA ILE A 119 1.33 -2.60 -4.68
C ILE A 119 0.15 -2.59 -3.72
N ASP A 120 0.38 -2.93 -2.44
CA ASP A 120 -0.65 -2.84 -1.41
C ASP A 120 -0.51 -1.54 -0.61
N THR A 121 -1.46 -0.63 -0.84
CA THR A 121 -1.51 0.69 -0.21
C THR A 121 -1.96 0.65 1.25
N ARG A 122 -2.62 -0.42 1.69
CA ARG A 122 -3.09 -0.62 3.07
C ARG A 122 -2.04 -1.37 3.88
N ALA A 123 -1.54 -2.49 3.37
CA ALA A 123 -0.44 -3.24 3.99
C ALA A 123 0.91 -2.51 3.87
N ARG A 124 0.97 -1.49 2.99
CA ARG A 124 2.14 -0.65 2.76
C ARG A 124 3.36 -1.42 2.25
N VAL A 125 3.15 -2.28 1.25
CA VAL A 125 4.21 -3.11 0.67
C VAL A 125 4.17 -3.11 -0.85
N LEU A 126 5.35 -3.26 -1.45
CA LEU A 126 5.54 -3.67 -2.83
C LEU A 126 6.03 -5.12 -2.80
N ASP A 127 5.11 -6.02 -3.12
CA ASP A 127 5.40 -7.45 -3.21
C ASP A 127 5.82 -7.82 -4.62
N CYS A 128 6.92 -8.55 -4.73
CA CYS A 128 7.53 -8.93 -5.98
C CYS A 128 7.42 -10.44 -6.16
N VAL A 129 7.02 -10.87 -7.36
CA VAL A 129 7.13 -12.28 -7.74
C VAL A 129 8.59 -12.56 -8.09
N LEU A 130 9.26 -13.32 -7.24
CA LEU A 130 10.66 -13.71 -7.40
C LEU A 130 10.82 -14.92 -8.32
N LYS A 131 12.07 -15.24 -8.65
CA LYS A 131 12.43 -16.47 -9.37
C LYS A 131 11.88 -17.69 -8.61
N GLY A 132 11.14 -18.56 -9.31
CA GLY A 132 10.49 -19.72 -8.71
C GLY A 132 9.05 -19.47 -8.23
N GLY A 133 8.47 -18.30 -8.51
CA GLY A 133 7.05 -18.00 -8.24
C GLY A 133 6.72 -17.70 -6.78
N THR A 134 7.74 -17.48 -5.94
CA THR A 134 7.56 -17.08 -4.55
C THR A 134 7.36 -15.58 -4.45
N ASN A 135 6.38 -15.15 -3.68
CA ASN A 135 6.16 -13.76 -3.33
C ASN A 135 7.03 -13.36 -2.14
N LEU A 136 7.67 -12.21 -2.23
CA LEU A 136 8.40 -11.59 -1.13
C LEU A 136 8.08 -10.09 -1.15
N PRO A 137 7.61 -9.50 -0.03
CA PRO A 137 7.61 -8.06 0.11
C PRO A 137 9.08 -7.62 0.10
N VAL A 138 9.54 -7.07 -1.03
CA VAL A 138 10.92 -6.60 -1.17
C VAL A 138 11.04 -5.18 -0.63
N PHE A 139 10.01 -4.37 -0.85
CA PHE A 139 9.97 -2.99 -0.39
C PHE A 139 8.72 -2.70 0.43
N ALA A 140 8.85 -1.77 1.38
CA ALA A 140 7.78 -1.30 2.24
C ALA A 140 7.64 0.22 2.14
N PHE A 141 6.41 0.71 2.16
CA PHE A 141 6.07 2.12 2.22
C PHE A 141 6.02 2.58 3.68
N GLN A 142 7.00 3.38 4.11
CA GLN A 142 7.04 3.93 5.47
C GLN A 142 5.89 4.92 5.70
N SER A 143 5.63 5.75 4.70
CA SER A 143 4.58 6.77 4.72
C SER A 143 3.96 6.93 3.34
N ILE A 144 2.75 7.46 3.31
CA ILE A 144 2.06 7.95 2.12
C ILE A 144 1.64 9.38 2.46
N GLN A 145 2.14 10.37 1.73
CA GLN A 145 1.90 11.78 2.06
C GLN A 145 0.50 12.21 1.65
N GLY A 146 0.12 11.96 0.39
CA GLY A 146 -1.17 12.35 -0.17
C GLY A 146 -2.02 11.16 -0.54
N ARG A 147 -3.33 11.30 -0.34
CA ARG A 147 -4.35 10.38 -0.85
C ARG A 147 -5.52 11.19 -1.34
N SER A 148 -5.90 11.04 -2.60
CA SER A 148 -7.11 11.66 -3.13
C SER A 148 -7.92 10.64 -3.92
N PHE A 149 -9.24 10.77 -3.80
CA PHE A 149 -10.20 9.90 -4.46
C PHE A 149 -11.17 10.76 -5.25
N GLY A 150 -11.38 10.40 -6.51
CA GLY A 150 -12.36 10.98 -7.40
C GLY A 150 -13.40 9.93 -7.77
N LEU A 151 -14.64 10.36 -7.96
CA LEU A 151 -15.70 9.52 -8.48
C LEU A 151 -16.34 10.24 -9.68
N ILE A 152 -16.38 9.56 -10.82
CA ILE A 152 -17.07 10.03 -12.03
C ILE A 152 -17.94 8.88 -12.52
N GLY A 153 -19.25 9.00 -12.34
CA GLY A 153 -20.19 7.91 -12.60
C GLY A 153 -19.84 6.66 -11.79
N ASP A 154 -19.68 5.53 -12.49
CA ASP A 154 -19.29 4.24 -11.91
C ASP A 154 -17.77 4.01 -11.94
N THR A 155 -16.97 5.06 -12.08
CA THR A 155 -15.50 4.98 -12.10
C THR A 155 -14.91 5.67 -10.88
N VAL A 156 -14.04 4.97 -10.18
CA VAL A 156 -13.24 5.49 -9.07
C VAL A 156 -11.82 5.76 -9.56
N SER A 157 -11.33 6.97 -9.34
CA SER A 157 -9.90 7.31 -9.49
C SER A 157 -9.28 7.48 -8.11
N ALA A 158 -8.11 6.91 -7.88
CA ALA A 158 -7.37 7.06 -6.64
C ALA A 158 -5.91 7.42 -6.93
N GLU A 159 -5.43 8.43 -6.23
CA GLU A 159 -4.06 8.91 -6.31
C GLU A 159 -3.40 8.79 -4.95
N TYR A 160 -2.20 8.22 -4.92
CA TYR A 160 -1.35 8.13 -3.74
C TYR A 160 -0.02 8.77 -4.08
N THR A 161 0.38 9.79 -3.32
CA THR A 161 1.59 10.57 -3.62
C THR A 161 2.57 10.58 -2.47
N GLY A 162 3.85 10.76 -2.80
CA GLY A 162 4.94 10.88 -1.83
C GLY A 162 5.11 9.62 -0.98
N MET A 163 4.96 8.44 -1.58
CA MET A 163 5.14 7.17 -0.88
C MET A 163 6.62 6.93 -0.64
N VAL A 164 7.06 6.93 0.62
CA VAL A 164 8.47 6.75 0.97
C VAL A 164 8.79 5.26 1.08
N MET A 165 9.68 4.76 0.24
CA MET A 165 10.02 3.35 0.14
C MET A 165 11.33 3.02 0.86
N ARG A 166 11.34 1.88 1.55
CA ARG A 166 12.53 1.22 2.11
C ARG A 166 12.52 -0.26 1.77
N VAL A 167 13.63 -0.95 1.98
CA VAL A 167 13.64 -2.43 1.98
C VAL A 167 12.74 -2.93 3.11
N ALA A 168 11.93 -3.96 2.84
CA ALA A 168 10.91 -4.46 3.76
C ALA A 168 11.50 -5.30 4.91
N GLY A 169 12.25 -4.64 5.79
CA GLY A 169 12.87 -5.24 6.97
C GLY A 169 14.15 -6.02 6.66
N GLN A 170 14.76 -6.56 7.73
CA GLN A 170 16.07 -7.19 7.65
C GLN A 170 16.07 -8.44 6.74
N ARG A 171 15.01 -9.26 6.80
CA ARG A 171 14.90 -10.46 5.96
C ARG A 171 14.97 -10.14 4.46
N ALA A 172 14.32 -9.07 4.02
CA ALA A 172 14.37 -8.67 2.61
C ALA A 172 15.74 -8.09 2.24
N ALA A 173 16.38 -7.35 3.15
CA ALA A 173 17.73 -6.83 2.94
C ALA A 173 18.75 -7.97 2.83
N ASP A 174 18.72 -8.94 3.75
CA ASP A 174 19.59 -10.12 3.73
C ASP A 174 19.39 -10.93 2.46
N PHE A 175 18.13 -11.10 2.02
CA PHE A 175 17.81 -11.76 0.76
C PHE A 175 18.44 -11.03 -0.44
N LEU A 176 18.25 -9.72 -0.56
CA LEU A 176 18.82 -8.93 -1.67
C LEU A 176 20.35 -8.97 -1.66
N ASN A 177 20.97 -8.75 -0.51
CA ASN A 177 22.42 -8.79 -0.33
C ASN A 177 22.99 -10.16 -0.68
N LYS A 178 22.32 -11.24 -0.27
CA LYS A 178 22.72 -12.61 -0.58
C LYS A 178 22.59 -12.94 -2.06
N GLU A 179 21.42 -12.69 -2.66
CA GLU A 179 21.17 -13.03 -4.06
C GLU A 179 22.00 -12.20 -5.03
N LEU A 180 22.33 -10.95 -4.67
CA LEU A 180 23.13 -10.06 -5.50
C LEU A 180 24.61 -10.06 -5.12
N GLY A 181 25.02 -10.75 -4.06
CA GLY A 181 26.41 -10.79 -3.60
C GLY A 181 26.98 -9.43 -3.21
N THR A 182 26.22 -8.62 -2.47
CA THR A 182 26.53 -7.22 -2.10
C THR A 182 26.14 -6.94 -0.65
N ASN A 183 26.50 -5.76 -0.13
CA ASN A 183 26.01 -5.23 1.15
C ASN A 183 25.24 -3.90 0.98
N ALA A 184 24.81 -3.58 -0.23
CA ALA A 184 24.18 -2.29 -0.57
C ALA A 184 22.78 -2.09 0.04
N PHE A 185 22.11 -3.16 0.51
CA PHE A 185 20.72 -3.08 0.96
C PHE A 185 20.60 -3.04 2.48
N SER A 186 19.78 -2.11 2.97
CA SER A 186 19.48 -1.91 4.39
C SER A 186 18.01 -1.51 4.58
N PRO A 187 17.34 -2.00 5.63
CA PRO A 187 15.96 -1.63 5.91
C PRO A 187 15.78 -0.19 6.44
N TYR A 188 16.88 0.48 6.81
CA TYR A 188 16.85 1.81 7.43
C TYR A 188 17.00 2.96 6.42
N VAL A 189 17.42 2.64 5.20
CA VAL A 189 17.68 3.64 4.15
C VAL A 189 16.45 3.80 3.27
N THR A 190 16.08 5.05 2.99
CA THR A 190 15.07 5.36 1.98
C THR A 190 15.63 5.07 0.60
N VAL A 191 15.09 4.03 -0.05
CA VAL A 191 15.55 3.58 -1.36
C VAL A 191 14.89 4.32 -2.51
N ALA A 192 13.66 4.78 -2.33
CA ALA A 192 12.90 5.46 -3.36
C ALA A 192 11.74 6.29 -2.77
N THR A 193 11.21 7.18 -3.59
CA THR A 193 9.87 7.78 -3.43
C THR A 193 8.99 7.31 -4.58
N ALA A 194 7.71 7.09 -4.34
CA ALA A 194 6.79 6.61 -5.36
C ALA A 194 5.43 7.29 -5.33
N ASP A 195 4.78 7.28 -6.49
CA ASP A 195 3.41 7.74 -6.70
C ASP A 195 2.62 6.62 -7.41
N LEU A 196 1.33 6.54 -7.11
CA LEU A 196 0.39 5.58 -7.69
C LEU A 196 -0.88 6.31 -8.12
N SER A 197 -1.14 6.29 -9.43
CA SER A 197 -2.40 6.69 -10.03
C SER A 197 -3.14 5.45 -10.49
N ILE A 198 -4.41 5.31 -10.11
CA ILE A 198 -5.27 4.20 -10.55
C ILE A 198 -6.68 4.68 -10.83
N THR A 199 -7.31 4.04 -11.81
CA THR A 199 -8.71 4.20 -12.16
C THR A 199 -9.33 2.81 -12.32
N TYR A 200 -10.49 2.59 -11.73
CA TYR A 200 -11.16 1.28 -11.74
C TYR A 200 -12.68 1.42 -11.63
N PRO A 201 -13.45 0.45 -12.15
CA PRO A 201 -14.89 0.43 -11.99
C PRO A 201 -15.28 0.32 -10.51
N ARG A 202 -16.30 1.08 -10.13
CA ARG A 202 -16.99 0.95 -8.86
C ARG A 202 -17.85 -0.32 -8.93
N THR A 203 -17.36 -1.39 -8.33
CA THR A 203 -18.12 -2.63 -8.15
C THR A 203 -18.94 -2.58 -6.88
#